data_AF-A0A3M8X777-F1
#
_entry.id   AF-A0A3M8X777-F1
#
_cell.length_a   1.000
_cell.length_b   1.000
_cell.length_c   1.000
_cell.angle_alpha   90.00
_cell.angle_beta   90.00
_cell.angle_gamma   90.00
#
_symmetry.space_group_name_H-M   'P 1'
#
loop_
_entity.id
_entity.type
_entity.pdbx_description
1 polymer ?
#
loop_
_entity_poly.entity_id
_entity_poly.type
_entity_poly.pdbx_seq_one_letter_code
_entity_poly.pdbx_strand_id
1 'polypeptide(L)'
;MRSATARGRVYRRCGCRDQRDKQLGSRCPRLPDEPDHGTWTFAVDLPSPAHRRRTVRRGGFPTQNDASEALRRLVASDGDGFFADPNQTVGDYLTAWLQAKAMTLKPTTMARYHAYVQADLIPALGHIKLDDLGYAHIAAFVRNQFAHGRGPVTVHRILATLSSALGEAVKHHRLDRNPARP
;
A
#
# COMPACT_ATOMS: atom_id res chain seq x y z
N MET A 1 28.15 14.94 -12.19
CA MET A 1 26.97 14.33 -11.54
C MET A 1 25.92 14.09 -12.62
N ARG A 2 25.68 12.83 -13.02
CA ARG A 2 24.77 12.50 -14.13
C ARG A 2 23.33 12.41 -13.61
N SER A 3 22.47 13.30 -14.11
CA SER A 3 21.03 13.29 -13.84
C SER A 3 20.42 11.91 -14.14
N ALA A 4 19.81 11.31 -13.13
CA ALA A 4 19.00 10.11 -13.28
C ALA A 4 17.66 10.49 -13.92
N THR A 5 17.63 10.59 -15.24
CA THR A 5 16.40 10.81 -16.01
C THR A 5 15.43 9.65 -15.71
N ALA A 6 14.21 10.02 -15.29
CA ALA A 6 13.13 9.16 -14.83
C ALA A 6 12.97 7.84 -15.62
N ARG A 7 13.16 6.69 -14.96
CA ARG A 7 12.99 5.34 -15.55
C ARG A 7 11.63 4.74 -15.22
N GLY A 8 10.56 5.48 -15.48
CA GLY A 8 9.19 4.99 -15.38
C GLY A 8 8.53 4.92 -16.75
N ARG A 9 7.80 3.84 -17.04
CA ARG A 9 6.96 3.69 -18.23
C ARG A 9 5.49 3.57 -17.84
N VAL A 10 4.60 4.17 -18.62
CA VAL A 10 3.14 4.07 -18.47
C VAL A 10 2.57 3.33 -19.67
N TYR A 11 1.71 2.34 -19.44
CA TYR A 11 1.14 1.48 -20.47
C TYR A 11 -0.24 0.94 -20.05
N ARG A 12 -1.04 0.49 -21.01
CA ARG A 12 -2.32 -0.19 -20.74
C ARG A 12 -2.12 -1.69 -20.58
N ARG A 13 -2.86 -2.29 -19.64
CA ARG A 13 -2.94 -3.76 -19.47
C ARG A 13 -4.40 -4.17 -19.32
N CYS A 14 -4.79 -5.28 -19.93
CA CYS A 14 -6.11 -5.86 -19.76
C CYS A 14 -6.05 -7.21 -19.01
N GLY A 15 -7.20 -7.68 -18.55
CA GLY A 15 -7.40 -9.00 -17.97
C GLY A 15 -7.68 -10.13 -18.97
N CYS A 16 -7.77 -9.85 -20.28
CA CYS A 16 -8.08 -10.86 -21.30
C CYS A 16 -7.05 -11.99 -21.32
N ARG A 17 -7.53 -13.19 -21.64
CA ARG A 17 -6.74 -14.41 -21.67
C ARG A 17 -6.70 -15.01 -23.07
N ASP A 18 -5.60 -15.67 -23.41
CA ASP A 18 -5.47 -16.42 -24.66
C ASP A 18 -6.14 -17.80 -24.56
N GLN A 19 -6.06 -18.59 -25.64
CA GLN A 19 -6.59 -19.96 -25.71
C GLN A 19 -5.92 -20.93 -24.71
N ARG A 20 -4.80 -20.53 -24.10
CA ARG A 20 -4.05 -21.29 -23.08
C ARG A 20 -4.27 -20.71 -21.68
N ASP A 21 -5.33 -19.93 -21.50
CA ASP A 21 -5.71 -19.27 -20.24
C ASP A 21 -4.66 -18.27 -19.69
N LYS A 22 -3.71 -17.83 -20.53
CA LYS A 22 -2.66 -16.89 -20.14
C LYS A 22 -3.11 -15.45 -20.39
N GLN A 23 -2.93 -14.59 -19.38
CA GLN A 23 -3.27 -13.17 -19.49
C GLN A 23 -2.42 -12.47 -20.58
N LEU A 24 -3.11 -11.87 -21.55
CA LEU A 24 -2.52 -11.10 -22.66
C LEU A 24 -1.87 -9.80 -22.18
N GLY A 25 -2.40 -9.21 -21.10
CA GLY A 25 -1.82 -8.03 -20.46
C GLY A 25 -1.77 -6.84 -21.41
N SER A 26 -0.55 -6.34 -21.66
CA SER A 26 -0.29 -5.20 -22.57
C SER A 26 -0.22 -5.56 -24.04
N ARG A 27 -0.28 -6.85 -24.40
CA ARG A 27 -0.23 -7.35 -25.79
C ARG A 27 -1.62 -7.68 -26.33
N CYS A 28 -2.68 -7.32 -25.61
CA CYS A 28 -4.03 -7.63 -26.02
C CYS A 28 -4.40 -6.84 -27.28
N PRO A 29 -4.93 -7.50 -28.33
CA PRO A 29 -5.28 -6.85 -29.59
C PRO A 29 -6.42 -5.84 -29.44
N ARG A 30 -7.27 -5.97 -28.41
CA ARG A 30 -8.37 -5.02 -28.14
C ARG A 30 -7.92 -3.69 -27.56
N LEU A 31 -6.71 -3.60 -26.99
CA LEU A 31 -6.22 -2.35 -26.38
C LEU A 31 -6.14 -1.17 -27.35
N PRO A 32 -5.54 -1.29 -28.55
CA PRO A 32 -5.53 -0.18 -29.51
C PRO A 32 -6.94 0.21 -29.99
N ASP A 33 -7.84 -0.76 -30.15
CA ASP A 33 -9.15 -0.55 -30.78
C ASP A 33 -10.25 -0.08 -29.81
N GLU A 34 -10.19 -0.50 -28.55
CA GLU A 34 -11.18 -0.19 -27.52
C GLU A 34 -10.55 0.69 -26.41
N PRO A 35 -10.89 1.99 -26.32
CA PRO A 35 -10.31 2.93 -25.34
C PRO A 35 -10.58 2.53 -23.88
N ASP A 36 -11.78 1.99 -23.61
CA ASP A 36 -12.24 1.57 -22.28
C ASP A 36 -11.72 0.16 -21.90
N HIS A 37 -10.99 -0.49 -22.81
CA HIS A 37 -10.47 -1.82 -22.58
C HIS A 37 -9.17 -1.78 -21.80
N GLY A 38 -9.19 -2.37 -20.61
CA GLY A 38 -8.02 -2.46 -19.73
C GLY A 38 -7.81 -1.20 -18.88
N THR A 39 -6.80 -1.25 -18.02
CA THR A 39 -6.48 -0.15 -17.10
C THR A 39 -5.07 0.36 -17.34
N TRP A 40 -4.88 1.64 -17.06
CA TRP A 40 -3.57 2.27 -17.12
C TRP A 40 -2.71 1.80 -15.95
N THR A 41 -1.43 1.59 -16.25
CA THR A 41 -0.45 1.01 -15.34
C THR A 41 0.89 1.67 -15.56
N PHE A 42 1.60 1.99 -14.49
CA PHE A 42 3.00 2.40 -14.58
C PHE A 42 3.93 1.28 -14.11
N ALA A 43 5.16 1.29 -14.61
CA ALA A 43 6.26 0.48 -14.13
C ALA A 43 7.51 1.35 -13.99
N VAL A 44 8.16 1.32 -12.84
CA VAL A 44 9.37 2.11 -12.57
C VAL A 44 10.39 1.30 -11.82
N ASP A 45 11.64 1.38 -12.25
CA ASP A 45 12.75 0.75 -11.57
C ASP A 45 13.24 1.64 -10.45
N LEU A 46 13.01 1.20 -9.21
CA LEU A 46 13.48 1.90 -8.03
C LEU A 46 14.82 1.30 -7.56
N PRO A 47 15.74 2.13 -7.05
CA PRO A 47 16.87 1.64 -6.28
C PRO A 47 16.37 0.87 -5.06
N SER A 48 17.14 -0.12 -4.60
CA SER A 48 16.82 -0.90 -3.39
C SER A 48 18.03 -0.90 -2.47
N PRO A 49 17.84 -0.86 -1.15
CA PRO A 49 18.94 -1.02 -0.17
C PRO A 49 19.74 -2.31 -0.39
N ALA A 50 19.08 -3.36 -0.90
CA ALA A 50 19.67 -4.66 -1.19
C ALA A 50 20.51 -4.71 -2.50
N HIS A 51 20.93 -3.56 -3.05
CA HIS A 51 21.79 -3.45 -4.23
C HIS A 51 21.23 -4.06 -5.54
N ARG A 52 19.96 -4.50 -5.57
CA ARG A 52 19.27 -4.98 -6.77
C ARG A 52 18.14 -4.03 -7.14
N ARG A 53 18.14 -3.51 -8.37
CA ARG A 53 17.04 -2.68 -8.89
C ARG A 53 15.74 -3.49 -8.84
N ARG A 54 14.67 -2.88 -8.31
CA ARG A 54 13.35 -3.51 -8.23
C ARG A 54 12.34 -2.74 -9.06
N THR A 55 11.70 -3.40 -10.02
CA THR A 55 10.61 -2.81 -10.78
C THR A 55 9.33 -2.80 -9.95
N VAL A 56 8.86 -1.62 -9.58
CA VAL A 56 7.52 -1.40 -9.02
C VAL A 56 6.53 -1.24 -10.17
N ARG A 57 5.39 -1.93 -10.10
CA ARG A 57 4.29 -1.79 -11.06
C ARG A 57 3.00 -1.51 -10.31
N ARG A 58 2.25 -0.49 -10.71
CA ARG A 58 0.90 -0.21 -10.19
C ARG A 58 -0.04 0.06 -11.33
N GLY A 59 -1.23 -0.51 -11.27
CA GLY A 59 -2.27 -0.37 -12.30
C GLY A 59 -3.65 -0.23 -11.68
N GLY A 60 -4.67 -0.11 -12.54
CA GLY A 60 -6.04 0.21 -12.10
C GLY A 60 -6.40 1.69 -12.30
N PHE A 61 -5.52 2.47 -12.94
CA PHE A 61 -5.81 3.86 -13.24
C PHE A 61 -6.77 3.98 -14.43
N PRO A 62 -7.77 4.86 -14.36
CA PRO A 62 -8.74 5.04 -15.45
C PRO A 62 -8.11 5.80 -16.64
N THR A 63 -7.13 6.68 -16.40
CA THR A 63 -6.45 7.43 -17.47
C THR A 63 -4.93 7.31 -17.45
N GLN A 64 -4.31 7.60 -18.60
CA GLN A 64 -2.85 7.70 -18.72
C GLN A 64 -2.28 8.77 -17.79
N ASN A 65 -3.02 9.87 -17.63
CA ASN A 65 -2.59 11.00 -16.81
C ASN A 65 -2.54 10.60 -15.34
N ASP A 66 -3.56 9.90 -14.83
CA ASP A 66 -3.58 9.43 -13.44
C ASP A 66 -2.42 8.47 -13.15
N ALA A 67 -2.12 7.56 -14.08
CA ALA A 67 -0.98 6.66 -13.96
C ALA A 67 0.37 7.42 -14.02
N SER A 68 0.46 8.46 -14.85
CA SER A 68 1.66 9.29 -14.98
C SER A 68 1.87 10.16 -13.75
N GLU A 69 0.81 10.70 -13.17
CA GLU A 69 0.86 11.48 -11.95
C GLU A 69 1.24 10.60 -10.75
N ALA A 70 0.63 9.41 -10.62
CA ALA A 70 1.00 8.44 -9.61
C ALA A 70 2.47 8.00 -9.72
N LEU A 71 2.99 7.85 -10.95
CA LEU A 71 4.41 7.61 -11.21
C LEU A 71 5.27 8.79 -10.75
N ARG A 72 4.91 10.03 -11.09
CA ARG A 72 5.64 11.23 -10.66
C ARG A 72 5.67 11.35 -9.14
N ARG A 73 4.55 11.11 -8.46
CA ARG A 73 4.47 11.11 -6.99
C ARG A 73 5.43 10.08 -6.39
N LEU A 74 5.47 8.86 -6.95
CA LEU A 74 6.37 7.80 -6.48
C LEU A 74 7.85 8.14 -6.68
N VAL A 75 8.22 8.72 -7.83
CA VAL A 75 9.60 9.14 -8.11
C VAL A 75 9.98 10.37 -7.29
N ALA A 76 9.05 11.28 -7.01
CA ALA A 76 9.30 12.44 -6.13
C ALA A 76 9.53 12.01 -4.67
N SER A 77 8.85 10.95 -4.20
CA SER A 77 9.10 10.37 -2.87
C SER A 77 10.44 9.64 -2.73
N ASP A 78 11.20 9.45 -3.83
CA ASP A 78 12.56 8.88 -3.83
C ASP A 78 13.58 9.75 -3.07
N GLY A 79 13.23 11.00 -2.76
CA GLY A 79 14.04 11.92 -1.94
C GLY A 79 14.01 11.65 -0.43
N ASP A 80 12.94 11.04 0.11
CA ASP A 80 12.73 10.85 1.55
C ASP A 80 12.94 9.39 2.03
N GLY A 81 13.45 8.52 1.15
CA GLY A 81 13.99 7.21 1.54
C GLY A 81 12.97 6.15 1.96
N PHE A 82 11.66 6.37 1.77
CA PHE A 82 10.65 5.33 1.99
C PHE A 82 10.19 4.72 0.67
N PHE A 83 10.93 3.72 0.19
CA PHE A 83 10.51 2.91 -0.94
C PHE A 83 9.17 2.26 -0.63
N ALA A 84 8.11 2.75 -1.26
CA ALA A 84 6.77 2.19 -1.14
C ALA A 84 6.69 0.84 -1.86
N ASP A 85 7.17 -0.21 -1.18
CA ASP A 85 7.13 -1.58 -1.68
C ASP A 85 5.66 -1.99 -1.96
N PRO A 86 5.28 -2.26 -3.23
CA PRO A 86 3.91 -2.62 -3.61
C PRO A 86 3.44 -3.96 -3.04
N ASN A 87 4.35 -4.78 -2.51
CA ASN A 87 4.03 -6.02 -1.81
C ASN A 87 4.14 -5.90 -0.29
N GLN A 88 4.43 -4.70 0.24
CA GLN A 88 4.49 -4.49 1.68
C GLN A 88 3.15 -4.89 2.30
N THR A 89 3.22 -5.80 3.25
CA THR A 89 2.05 -6.19 4.01
C THR A 89 1.74 -5.15 5.09
N VAL A 90 0.50 -5.16 5.60
CA VAL A 90 0.14 -4.35 6.76
C VAL A 90 1.05 -4.68 7.94
N GLY A 91 1.42 -5.95 8.12
CA GLY A 91 2.33 -6.37 9.19
C GLY A 91 3.70 -5.71 9.08
N ASP A 92 4.33 -5.84 7.91
CA ASP A 92 5.65 -5.24 7.64
C ASP A 92 5.63 -3.72 7.82
N TYR A 93 4.56 -3.08 7.33
CA TYR A 93 4.36 -1.64 7.48
C TYR A 93 4.23 -1.22 8.94
N LEU A 94 3.38 -1.91 9.73
CA LEU A 94 3.16 -1.58 11.14
C LEU A 94 4.43 -1.81 11.97
N THR A 95 5.22 -2.85 11.66
CA THR A 95 6.51 -3.07 12.32
C THR A 95 7.49 -1.94 12.04
N ALA A 96 7.65 -1.53 10.78
CA ALA A 96 8.52 -0.41 10.42
C ALA A 96 8.04 0.91 11.04
N TRP A 97 6.73 1.15 11.03
CA TRP A 97 6.12 2.32 11.65
C TRP A 97 6.36 2.38 13.15
N LEU A 98 6.25 1.26 13.87
CA LEU A 98 6.58 1.18 15.30
C LEU A 98 8.04 1.54 15.57
N GLN A 99 8.98 1.02 14.77
CA GLN A 99 10.41 1.34 14.91
C GLN A 99 10.67 2.85 14.74
N ALA A 100 10.05 3.46 13.73
CA ALA A 100 10.16 4.90 13.52
C ALA A 100 9.54 5.72 14.67
N LYS A 101 8.39 5.29 15.20
CA LYS A 101 7.71 5.99 16.31
C LYS A 101 8.41 5.80 17.66
N ALA A 102 9.16 4.72 17.85
CA ALA A 102 9.93 4.49 19.08
C ALA A 102 10.94 5.63 19.37
N MET A 103 11.42 6.31 18.33
CA MET A 103 12.36 7.42 18.44
C MET A 103 11.72 8.75 18.88
N THR A 104 10.38 8.86 18.80
CA THR A 104 9.65 10.12 18.97
C THR A 104 8.58 10.08 20.06
N LEU A 105 8.04 8.89 20.36
CA LEU A 105 6.97 8.72 21.35
C LEU A 105 7.51 8.43 22.76
N LYS A 106 6.75 8.86 23.76
CA LYS A 106 6.99 8.49 25.15
C LYS A 106 6.90 6.96 25.33
N PRO A 107 7.72 6.36 26.22
CA PRO A 107 7.77 4.91 26.41
C PRO A 107 6.41 4.26 26.71
N THR A 108 5.56 4.92 27.50
CA THR A 108 4.24 4.40 27.87
C THR A 108 3.26 4.35 26.70
N THR A 109 3.29 5.34 25.81
CA THR A 109 2.50 5.34 24.57
C THR A 109 3.02 4.28 23.62
N MET A 110 4.35 4.17 23.49
CA MET A 110 4.99 3.18 22.63
C MET A 110 4.67 1.75 23.07
N ALA A 111 4.71 1.46 24.37
CA ALA A 111 4.34 0.15 24.91
C ALA A 111 2.89 -0.24 24.57
N ARG A 112 1.94 0.71 24.64
CA ARG A 112 0.54 0.47 24.25
C ARG A 112 0.40 0.22 22.75
N TYR A 113 1.06 1.03 21.93
CA TYR A 113 1.04 0.85 20.47
C TYR A 113 1.59 -0.51 20.08
N HIS A 114 2.74 -0.88 20.65
CA HIS A 114 3.35 -2.18 20.45
C HIS A 114 2.40 -3.33 20.85
N ALA A 115 1.76 -3.23 22.01
CA ALA A 115 0.82 -4.25 22.49
C ALA A 115 -0.34 -4.47 21.51
N TYR A 116 -1.02 -3.40 21.08
CA TYR A 116 -2.15 -3.53 20.13
C TYR A 116 -1.70 -4.01 18.76
N VAL A 117 -0.56 -3.54 18.28
CA VAL A 117 -0.04 -3.94 16.96
C VAL A 117 0.31 -5.43 16.95
N GLN A 118 1.06 -5.91 17.94
CA GLN A 118 1.53 -7.30 17.97
C GLN A 118 0.43 -8.29 18.36
N ALA A 119 -0.43 -7.93 19.33
CA ALA A 119 -1.43 -8.86 19.85
C ALA A 119 -2.72 -8.90 19.02
N ASP A 120 -3.11 -7.78 18.40
CA ASP A 120 -4.42 -7.66 17.75
C ASP A 120 -4.31 -7.40 16.24
N LEU A 121 -3.53 -6.41 15.81
CA LEU A 121 -3.52 -5.97 14.40
C LEU A 121 -2.74 -6.90 13.47
N ILE A 122 -1.51 -7.29 13.83
CA ILE A 122 -0.66 -8.16 12.99
C ILE A 122 -1.31 -9.54 12.80
N PRO A 123 -1.83 -10.22 13.84
CA PRO A 123 -2.47 -11.51 13.66
C PRO A 123 -3.68 -11.46 12.72
N ALA A 124 -4.49 -10.40 12.79
CA ALA A 124 -5.73 -10.30 12.03
C ALA A 124 -5.55 -9.72 10.62
N LEU A 125 -4.71 -8.69 10.47
CA LEU A 125 -4.59 -7.90 9.24
C LEU A 125 -3.20 -7.99 8.61
N GLY A 126 -2.21 -8.52 9.32
CA GLY A 126 -0.80 -8.42 8.95
C GLY A 126 -0.44 -9.13 7.64
N HIS A 127 -1.21 -10.14 7.22
CA HIS A 127 -1.01 -10.85 5.96
C HIS A 127 -1.58 -10.12 4.73
N ILE A 128 -2.44 -9.12 4.95
CA ILE A 128 -3.07 -8.35 3.89
C ILE A 128 -2.04 -7.37 3.34
N LYS A 129 -2.00 -7.18 2.01
CA LYS A 129 -1.17 -6.13 1.41
C LYS A 129 -1.69 -4.77 1.84
N LEU A 130 -0.77 -3.84 2.11
CA LEU A 130 -1.16 -2.50 2.55
C LEU A 130 -2.10 -1.82 1.54
N ASP A 131 -1.84 -2.00 0.25
CA ASP A 131 -2.65 -1.44 -0.85
C ASP A 131 -4.04 -2.08 -0.98
N ASP A 132 -4.23 -3.30 -0.48
CA ASP A 132 -5.50 -4.05 -0.51
C ASP A 132 -6.31 -3.84 0.80
N LEU A 133 -5.74 -3.15 1.79
CA LEU A 133 -6.42 -2.88 3.05
C LEU A 133 -7.59 -1.92 2.82
N GLY A 134 -8.78 -2.34 3.21
CA GLY A 134 -10.02 -1.61 2.94
C GLY A 134 -10.99 -1.68 4.13
N TYR A 135 -12.07 -0.91 4.04
CA TYR A 135 -13.07 -0.79 5.10
C TYR A 135 -13.65 -2.15 5.53
N ALA A 136 -13.92 -3.04 4.58
CA ALA A 136 -14.46 -4.37 4.85
C ALA A 136 -13.55 -5.22 5.78
N HIS A 137 -12.23 -5.15 5.58
CA HIS A 137 -11.25 -5.83 6.42
C HIS A 137 -11.27 -5.29 7.86
N ILE A 138 -11.38 -3.97 8.01
CA ILE A 138 -11.42 -3.30 9.32
C ILE A 138 -12.74 -3.59 10.03
N ALA A 139 -13.87 -3.55 9.32
CA ALA A 139 -15.17 -3.91 9.87
C ALA A 139 -15.21 -5.37 10.34
N ALA A 140 -14.59 -6.29 9.58
CA ALA A 140 -14.46 -7.69 9.97
C ALA A 140 -13.59 -7.86 11.24
N PHE A 141 -12.45 -7.16 11.30
CA PHE A 141 -11.61 -7.12 12.50
C PHE A 141 -12.39 -6.64 13.73
N VAL A 142 -13.12 -5.54 13.62
CA VAL A 142 -13.92 -4.98 14.74
C VAL A 142 -14.95 -5.99 15.25
N ARG A 143 -15.71 -6.63 14.35
CA ARG A 143 -16.68 -7.67 14.73
C ARG A 143 -16.01 -8.83 15.46
N ASN A 144 -14.85 -9.26 14.97
CA ASN A 144 -14.10 -10.36 15.57
C ASN A 144 -13.58 -10.00 16.99
N GLN A 145 -13.09 -8.78 17.20
CA GLN A 145 -12.66 -8.34 18.54
C GLN A 145 -13.81 -8.34 19.54
N PHE A 146 -15.00 -7.88 19.14
CA PHE A 146 -16.19 -7.94 19.99
C PHE A 146 -16.64 -9.38 20.26
N ALA A 147 -16.57 -10.27 19.27
CA ALA A 147 -16.88 -11.70 19.45
C ALA A 147 -15.93 -12.37 20.47
N HIS A 148 -14.67 -11.91 20.56
CA HIS A 148 -13.72 -12.34 21.59
C HIS A 148 -13.88 -11.63 22.95
N GLY A 149 -14.97 -10.87 23.15
CA GLY A 149 -15.27 -10.22 24.42
C GLY A 149 -14.40 -8.99 24.73
N ARG A 150 -13.71 -8.42 23.74
CA ARG A 150 -12.97 -7.15 23.97
C ARG A 150 -13.93 -6.01 24.24
N GLY A 151 -13.64 -5.24 25.29
CA GLY A 151 -14.43 -4.06 25.64
C GLY A 151 -14.38 -2.95 24.57
N PRO A 152 -15.46 -2.16 24.39
CA PRO A 152 -15.55 -1.11 23.36
C PRO A 152 -14.43 -0.08 23.39
N VAL A 153 -13.99 0.32 24.59
CA VAL A 153 -12.89 1.28 24.77
C VAL A 153 -11.57 0.73 24.22
N THR A 154 -11.31 -0.56 24.42
CA THR A 154 -10.09 -1.21 23.93
C THR A 154 -10.11 -1.30 22.41
N VAL A 155 -11.24 -1.71 21.82
CA VAL A 155 -11.41 -1.75 20.36
C VAL A 155 -11.21 -0.36 19.75
N HIS A 156 -11.80 0.68 20.34
CA HIS A 156 -11.60 2.06 19.90
C HIS A 156 -10.13 2.48 19.93
N ARG A 157 -9.39 2.13 21.01
CA ARG A 157 -7.96 2.44 21.12
C ARG A 157 -7.12 1.72 20.07
N ILE A 158 -7.43 0.45 19.78
CA ILE A 158 -6.74 -0.31 18.73
C ILE A 158 -6.96 0.36 17.36
N LEU A 159 -8.21 0.74 17.05
CA LEU A 159 -8.53 1.45 15.81
C LEU A 159 -7.87 2.83 15.73
N ALA A 160 -7.77 3.56 16.84
CA ALA A 160 -7.07 4.83 16.88
C ALA A 160 -5.58 4.67 16.56
N THR A 161 -4.93 3.62 17.09
CA THR A 161 -3.55 3.27 16.73
C THR A 161 -3.42 2.94 15.24
N LEU A 162 -4.31 2.10 14.70
CA LEU A 162 -4.32 1.77 13.27
C LEU A 162 -4.53 3.02 12.40
N SER A 163 -5.51 3.86 12.72
CA SER A 163 -5.77 5.12 12.01
C SER A 163 -4.57 6.06 12.06
N SER A 164 -3.84 6.13 13.19
CA SER A 164 -2.62 6.91 13.29
C SER A 164 -1.52 6.38 12.37
N ALA A 165 -1.36 5.07 12.27
CA ALA A 165 -0.37 4.46 11.38
C ALA A 165 -0.73 4.73 9.92
N LEU A 166 -1.95 4.40 9.51
CA LEU A 166 -2.40 4.59 8.12
C LEU A 166 -2.46 6.07 7.71
N GLY A 167 -2.72 6.98 8.64
CA GLY A 167 -2.63 8.42 8.39
C GLY A 167 -1.21 8.88 8.04
N GLU A 168 -0.18 8.27 8.64
CA GLU A 168 1.21 8.49 8.25
C GLU A 168 1.49 7.91 6.86
N ALA A 169 0.96 6.72 6.56
CA ALA A 169 1.06 6.12 5.23
C ALA A 169 0.47 7.04 4.14
N VAL A 170 -0.65 7.72 4.42
CA VAL A 170 -1.24 8.69 3.50
C VAL A 170 -0.37 9.93 3.35
N LYS A 171 0.16 10.50 4.45
CA LYS A 171 1.07 11.65 4.40
C LYS A 171 2.31 11.38 3.56
N HIS A 172 2.81 10.16 3.60
CA HIS A 172 3.98 9.70 2.86
C HIS A 172 3.61 9.17 1.47
N HIS A 173 2.36 9.38 1.02
CA HIS A 173 1.82 8.93 -0.25
C HIS A 173 1.96 7.41 -0.50
N ARG A 174 2.08 6.62 0.56
CA ARG A 174 2.04 5.15 0.49
C ARG A 174 0.63 4.64 0.23
N LEU A 175 -0.38 5.32 0.77
CA LEU A 175 -1.80 5.09 0.54
C LEU A 175 -2.46 6.36 0.01
N ASP A 176 -3.51 6.20 -0.80
CA ASP A 176 -4.31 7.33 -1.31
C ASP A 176 -5.26 7.89 -0.25
N ARG A 177 -5.88 7.01 0.54
CA ARG A 177 -6.80 7.35 1.63
C ARG A 177 -6.60 6.45 2.84
N ASN A 178 -7.05 6.92 4.00
CA ASN A 178 -6.98 6.15 5.24
C ASN A 178 -8.24 5.28 5.40
N PRO A 179 -8.18 3.95 5.22
CA PRO A 179 -9.35 3.09 5.31
C PRO A 179 -9.89 2.92 6.74
N ALA A 180 -9.11 3.30 7.76
CA ALA A 180 -9.53 3.25 9.16
C ALA A 180 -10.29 4.49 9.63
N ARG A 181 -10.39 5.52 8.77
CA ARG A 181 -11.34 6.62 8.97
C ARG A 181 -12.58 6.35 8.11
N PRO A 182 -13.80 6.42 8.68
CA PRO A 182 -15.01 6.46 7.88
C PRO A 182 -15.04 7.72 7.00
#